data_AF-A0A0L0L9U9-F1
#
_entry.id   AF-A0A0L0L9U9-F1
#
_cell.length_a   1.000
_cell.length_b   1.000
_cell.length_c   1.000
_cell.angle_alpha   90.00
_cell.angle_beta   90.00
_cell.angle_gamma   90.00
#
_symmetry.space_group_name_H-M   'P 1'
#
loop_
_entity.id
_entity.type
_entity.pdbx_description
1 polymer ?
#
loop_
_entity_poly.entity_id
_entity_poly.type
_entity_poly.pdbx_seq_one_letter_code
_entity_poly.pdbx_strand_id
1 'polypeptide(L)'
;MTYTYFYAILCTERQSKERQLNNPRKAFVELRDRYRPLYDARVALHERLLEAKVPMIGHDFFGHDLPVAQTCLLIHEDKSACERAWVAALLHSLDRLMSPQEEEDTLTELLSLVSEKVMGTEVKKEIRLALRNHDKANGENDSLTQQILQDADRLANAQSIILIRAGQFTSTVPAVELGHLGFARHPESSYRNTRSTHDDLIGVLEWDPEGPEACAPFCLRLPKAIEFGRPHFAYIRDWIRRVQSDFAVLGLDPWPIE
;
A
#
# COMPACT_ATOMS: atom_id res chain seq x y z
N MET A 1 -33.92 -0.29 -26.92
CA MET A 1 -33.16 -0.43 -25.65
C MET A 1 -33.29 -1.87 -25.15
N THR A 2 -32.46 -2.80 -25.61
CA THR A 2 -32.46 -4.20 -25.10
C THR A 2 -31.19 -4.94 -25.59
N TYR A 3 -30.00 -4.40 -25.30
CA TYR A 3 -28.74 -5.10 -25.62
C TYR A 3 -27.67 -5.05 -24.51
N THR A 4 -28.03 -4.66 -23.28
CA THR A 4 -27.05 -4.46 -22.18
C THR A 4 -27.07 -5.56 -21.11
N TYR A 5 -28.01 -6.52 -21.15
CA TYR A 5 -28.19 -7.49 -20.07
C TYR A 5 -27.54 -8.88 -20.28
N PHE A 6 -26.99 -9.17 -21.47
CA PHE A 6 -26.43 -10.50 -21.76
C PHE A 6 -24.92 -10.65 -21.47
N TYR A 7 -24.18 -9.55 -21.26
CA TYR A 7 -22.74 -9.62 -20.93
C TYR A 7 -22.46 -9.87 -19.44
N ALA A 8 -23.44 -9.67 -18.56
CA ALA A 8 -23.26 -9.82 -17.11
C ALA A 8 -23.31 -11.27 -16.62
N ILE A 9 -23.92 -12.19 -17.38
CA ILE A 9 -24.22 -13.56 -16.90
C ILE A 9 -23.14 -14.57 -17.33
N LEU A 10 -22.43 -14.33 -18.44
CA LEU A 10 -21.36 -15.23 -18.90
C LEU A 10 -20.01 -14.98 -18.21
N CYS A 11 -19.81 -13.82 -17.57
CA CYS A 11 -18.65 -13.57 -16.71
C CYS A 11 -18.77 -14.25 -15.34
N THR A 12 -19.98 -14.53 -14.85
CA THR A 12 -20.18 -15.07 -13.49
C THR A 12 -19.91 -16.57 -13.37
N GLU A 13 -20.14 -17.36 -14.43
CA GLU A 13 -19.94 -18.82 -14.35
C GLU A 13 -18.47 -19.24 -14.48
N ARG A 14 -17.66 -18.54 -15.29
CA ARG A 14 -16.20 -18.76 -15.36
C ARG A 14 -15.49 -18.29 -14.09
N GLN A 15 -15.92 -17.17 -13.50
CA GLN A 15 -15.44 -16.69 -12.20
C GLN A 15 -15.76 -17.66 -11.05
N SER A 16 -16.80 -18.49 -11.15
CA SER A 16 -17.20 -19.39 -10.06
C SER A 16 -16.24 -20.58 -9.85
N LYS A 17 -15.57 -21.06 -10.91
CA LYS A 17 -14.62 -22.17 -10.83
C LYS A 17 -13.20 -21.74 -10.47
N GLU A 18 -12.77 -20.53 -10.87
CA GLU A 18 -11.50 -19.93 -10.40
C GLU A 18 -11.57 -19.46 -8.93
N ARG A 19 -12.75 -19.04 -8.45
CA ARG A 19 -12.96 -18.61 -7.04
C ARG A 19 -12.74 -19.72 -6.00
N GLN A 20 -12.83 -21.00 -6.37
CA GLN A 20 -12.63 -22.10 -5.42
C GLN A 20 -11.15 -22.39 -5.12
N LEU A 21 -10.22 -21.97 -5.99
CA LEU A 21 -8.77 -22.12 -5.81
C LEU A 21 -8.10 -20.87 -5.21
N ASN A 22 -8.77 -19.71 -5.25
CA ASN A 22 -8.28 -18.42 -4.77
C ASN A 22 -9.32 -17.74 -3.86
N ASN A 23 -9.50 -18.21 -2.62
CA ASN A 23 -10.30 -17.51 -1.63
C ASN A 23 -9.38 -16.69 -0.70
N PRO A 24 -9.27 -15.35 -0.87
CA PRO A 24 -8.38 -14.50 -0.08
C PRO A 24 -8.63 -14.64 1.43
N ARG A 25 -9.89 -14.78 1.83
CA ARG A 25 -10.27 -14.96 3.24
C ARG A 25 -9.79 -16.29 3.80
N LYS A 26 -9.82 -17.37 3.01
CA LYS A 26 -9.30 -18.66 3.44
C LYS A 26 -7.78 -18.58 3.64
N ALA A 27 -7.07 -18.01 2.69
CA ALA A 27 -5.61 -17.79 2.80
C ALA A 27 -5.26 -16.93 4.02
N PHE A 28 -6.02 -15.86 4.28
CA PHE A 28 -5.87 -15.04 5.48
C PHE A 28 -5.98 -15.86 6.76
N VAL A 29 -7.08 -16.62 6.91
CA VAL A 29 -7.32 -17.43 8.12
C VAL A 29 -6.21 -18.47 8.30
N GLU A 30 -5.80 -19.14 7.24
CA GLU A 30 -4.73 -20.14 7.29
C GLU A 30 -3.39 -19.53 7.75
N LEU A 31 -2.98 -18.38 7.21
CA LEU A 31 -1.73 -17.73 7.63
C LEU A 31 -1.83 -17.11 9.01
N ARG A 32 -2.95 -16.46 9.36
CA ARG A 32 -3.20 -15.95 10.71
C ARG A 32 -3.10 -17.07 11.74
N ASP A 33 -3.68 -18.22 11.47
CA ASP A 33 -3.67 -19.35 12.41
C ASP A 33 -2.27 -20.00 12.48
N ARG A 34 -1.56 -20.10 11.35
CA ARG A 34 -0.16 -20.57 11.31
C ARG A 34 0.79 -19.67 12.08
N TYR A 35 0.61 -18.35 11.98
CA TYR A 35 1.43 -17.33 12.61
C TYR A 35 0.72 -16.66 13.80
N ARG A 36 -0.18 -17.40 14.47
CA ARG A 36 -1.02 -16.86 15.55
C ARG A 36 -0.22 -16.12 16.63
N PRO A 37 0.92 -16.65 17.13
CA PRO A 37 1.72 -15.94 18.13
C PRO A 37 2.23 -14.57 17.65
N LEU A 38 2.74 -14.49 16.41
CA LEU A 38 3.18 -13.24 15.80
C LEU A 38 2.01 -12.27 15.60
N TYR A 39 0.90 -12.75 15.04
CA TYR A 39 -0.28 -11.94 14.77
C TYR A 39 -0.86 -11.34 16.05
N ASP A 40 -1.04 -12.16 17.09
CA ASP A 40 -1.56 -11.70 18.38
C ASP A 40 -0.61 -10.72 19.07
N ALA A 41 0.71 -10.95 19.00
CA ALA A 41 1.70 -10.04 19.54
C ALA A 41 1.69 -8.68 18.81
N ARG A 42 1.53 -8.69 17.48
CA ARG A 42 1.45 -7.46 16.68
C ARG A 42 0.16 -6.68 16.94
N VAL A 43 -0.97 -7.37 17.14
CA VAL A 43 -2.24 -6.77 17.59
C VAL A 43 -2.08 -6.15 18.98
N ALA A 44 -1.51 -6.88 19.93
CA ALA A 44 -1.27 -6.36 21.29
C ALA A 44 -0.32 -5.14 21.28
N LEU A 45 0.70 -5.14 20.41
CA LEU A 45 1.54 -3.97 20.19
C LEU A 45 0.75 -2.78 19.64
N HIS A 46 -0.13 -3.00 18.66
CA HIS A 46 -0.98 -1.94 18.12
C HIS A 46 -1.85 -1.30 19.20
N GLU A 47 -2.54 -2.10 20.03
CA GLU A 47 -3.36 -1.59 21.13
C GLU A 47 -2.52 -0.77 22.13
N ARG A 48 -1.32 -1.26 22.51
CA ARG A 48 -0.42 -0.51 23.40
C ARG A 48 0.02 0.83 22.81
N LEU A 49 0.30 0.87 21.51
CA LEU A 49 0.68 2.12 20.83
C LEU A 49 -0.50 3.10 20.76
N LEU A 50 -1.73 2.60 20.58
CA LEU A 50 -2.95 3.43 20.67
C LEU A 50 -3.15 3.99 22.08
N GLU A 51 -3.03 3.15 23.11
CA GLU A 51 -3.14 3.57 24.52
C GLU A 51 -2.08 4.63 24.88
N ALA A 52 -0.85 4.45 24.38
CA ALA A 52 0.24 5.40 24.51
C ALA A 52 0.08 6.66 23.64
N LYS A 53 -0.97 6.73 22.81
CA LYS A 53 -1.25 7.84 21.88
C LYS A 53 -0.09 8.11 20.91
N VAL A 54 0.63 7.06 20.51
CA VAL A 54 1.65 7.18 19.46
C VAL A 54 0.94 7.56 18.16
N PRO A 55 1.34 8.67 17.49
CA PRO A 55 0.72 9.06 16.24
C PRO A 55 1.11 8.04 15.17
N MET A 56 0.13 7.27 14.69
CA MET A 56 0.38 6.26 13.66
C MET A 56 0.42 6.84 12.24
N ILE A 57 -0.17 8.03 12.02
CA ILE A 57 -0.01 8.82 10.78
C ILE A 57 -0.31 7.97 9.53
N GLY A 58 -1.39 7.18 9.58
CA GLY A 58 -1.76 6.28 8.47
C GLY A 58 -0.98 4.95 8.41
N HIS A 59 -0.07 4.66 9.33
CA HIS A 59 0.70 3.41 9.44
C HIS A 59 0.20 2.51 10.58
N ASP A 60 -1.13 2.41 10.73
CA ASP A 60 -1.73 1.56 11.76
C ASP A 60 -1.89 0.10 11.30
N PHE A 61 -2.01 -0.82 12.25
CA PHE A 61 -1.99 -2.25 11.95
C PHE A 61 -3.20 -2.69 11.10
N PHE A 62 -4.40 -2.21 11.42
CA PHE A 62 -5.63 -2.67 10.78
C PHE A 62 -5.94 -1.92 9.49
N GLY A 63 -5.61 -0.64 9.43
CA GLY A 63 -5.83 0.25 8.30
C GLY A 63 -4.76 0.20 7.23
N HIS A 64 -3.54 -0.29 7.55
CA HIS A 64 -2.44 -0.34 6.60
C HIS A 64 -1.71 -1.69 6.56
N ASP A 65 -1.03 -2.10 7.63
CA ASP A 65 -0.15 -3.30 7.60
C ASP A 65 -0.90 -4.57 7.17
N LEU A 66 -2.10 -4.77 7.71
CA LEU A 66 -2.91 -5.95 7.40
C LEU A 66 -3.42 -5.96 5.94
N PRO A 67 -3.95 -4.86 5.38
CA PRO A 67 -4.18 -4.73 3.94
C PRO A 67 -2.94 -4.99 3.07
N VAL A 68 -1.76 -4.47 3.45
CA VAL A 68 -0.50 -4.75 2.74
C VAL A 68 -0.21 -6.25 2.75
N ALA A 69 -0.26 -6.88 3.92
CA ALA A 69 -0.02 -8.31 4.07
C ALA A 69 -0.98 -9.13 3.21
N GLN A 70 -2.27 -8.81 3.23
CA GLN A 70 -3.25 -9.50 2.41
C GLN A 70 -2.99 -9.32 0.91
N THR A 71 -2.53 -8.14 0.49
CA THR A 71 -2.18 -7.84 -0.91
C THR A 71 -0.98 -8.67 -1.37
N CYS A 72 0.02 -8.91 -0.52
CA CYS A 72 1.17 -9.79 -0.81
C CYS A 72 0.73 -11.18 -1.33
N LEU A 73 -0.40 -11.71 -0.86
CA LEU A 73 -0.92 -13.03 -1.25
C LEU A 73 -1.62 -13.05 -2.61
N LEU A 74 -1.96 -11.87 -3.15
CA LEU A 74 -2.78 -11.73 -4.36
C LEU A 74 -1.95 -11.39 -5.59
N ILE A 75 -0.78 -10.77 -5.40
CA ILE A 75 0.00 -10.15 -6.48
C ILE A 75 1.15 -11.01 -7.01
N HIS A 76 1.31 -12.25 -6.51
CA HIS A 76 2.29 -13.18 -7.04
C HIS A 76 1.84 -14.65 -6.86
N GLU A 77 2.41 -15.57 -7.63
CA GLU A 77 2.03 -16.99 -7.61
C GLU A 77 2.91 -17.87 -6.71
N ASP A 78 4.15 -17.45 -6.47
CA ASP A 78 5.05 -18.11 -5.51
C ASP A 78 4.52 -17.94 -4.08
N LYS A 79 3.81 -18.96 -3.60
CA LYS A 79 3.21 -18.99 -2.26
C LYS A 79 4.24 -18.82 -1.14
N SER A 80 5.47 -19.33 -1.32
CA SER A 80 6.51 -19.23 -0.30
C SER A 80 7.03 -17.80 -0.19
N ALA A 81 7.28 -17.15 -1.32
CA ALA A 81 7.65 -15.73 -1.35
C ALA A 81 6.52 -14.82 -0.83
N CYS A 82 5.27 -15.09 -1.21
CA CYS A 82 4.10 -14.40 -0.69
C CYS A 82 3.96 -14.54 0.83
N GLU A 83 4.20 -15.73 1.38
CA GLU A 83 4.14 -16.00 2.82
C GLU A 83 5.24 -15.25 3.60
N ARG A 84 6.47 -15.20 3.08
CA ARG A 84 7.55 -14.35 3.62
C ARG A 84 7.18 -12.87 3.58
N ALA A 85 6.64 -12.40 2.47
CA ALA A 85 6.22 -11.01 2.30
C ALA A 85 5.01 -10.66 3.18
N TRP A 86 4.12 -11.62 3.46
CA TRP A 86 3.02 -11.46 4.40
C TRP A 86 3.53 -11.23 5.82
N VAL A 87 4.49 -12.04 6.29
CA VAL A 87 5.15 -11.84 7.59
C VAL A 87 5.86 -10.50 7.66
N ALA A 88 6.59 -10.12 6.61
CA ALA A 88 7.24 -8.81 6.53
C ALA A 88 6.22 -7.65 6.59
N ALA A 89 5.12 -7.74 5.84
CA ALA A 89 4.11 -6.70 5.81
C ALA A 89 3.44 -6.43 7.16
N LEU A 90 3.26 -7.45 8.02
CA LEU A 90 2.75 -7.23 9.39
C LEU A 90 3.68 -6.38 10.27
N LEU A 91 4.95 -6.25 9.88
CA LEU A 91 6.01 -5.62 10.66
C LEU A 91 6.57 -4.36 10.00
N HIS A 92 6.19 -4.04 8.75
CA HIS A 92 6.89 -3.07 7.93
C HIS A 92 6.78 -1.63 8.43
N SER A 93 5.68 -1.26 9.09
CA SER A 93 5.48 0.09 9.62
C SER A 93 6.20 0.38 10.93
N LEU A 94 6.90 -0.60 11.53
CA LEU A 94 7.54 -0.39 12.85
C LEU A 94 8.60 0.72 12.81
N ASP A 95 9.31 0.88 11.69
CA ASP A 95 10.29 1.96 11.46
C ASP A 95 9.67 3.39 11.54
N ARG A 96 8.35 3.51 11.38
CA ARG A 96 7.61 4.77 11.51
C ARG A 96 7.04 5.01 12.90
N LEU A 97 6.98 3.97 13.73
CA LEU A 97 6.26 3.98 15.02
C LEU A 97 7.17 4.05 16.24
N MET A 98 8.46 3.78 16.08
CA MET A 98 9.42 3.73 17.19
C MET A 98 10.81 4.16 16.75
N SER A 99 11.71 4.38 17.72
CA SER A 99 13.10 4.72 17.41
C SER A 99 13.84 3.52 16.78
N PRO A 100 14.94 3.73 16.04
CA PRO A 100 15.63 2.63 15.35
C PRO A 100 16.10 1.48 16.27
N GLN A 101 16.44 1.78 17.53
CA GLN A 101 16.84 0.74 18.49
C GLN A 101 15.62 -0.06 18.98
N GLU A 102 14.54 0.63 19.35
CA GLU A 102 13.29 -0.01 19.75
C GLU A 102 12.70 -0.86 18.62
N GLU A 103 12.83 -0.39 17.37
CA GLU A 103 12.44 -1.11 16.16
C GLU A 103 13.18 -2.45 16.05
N GLU A 104 14.51 -2.45 16.13
CA GLU A 104 15.30 -3.67 15.98
C GLU A 104 15.03 -4.66 17.12
N ASP A 105 14.88 -4.16 18.35
CA ASP A 105 14.57 -5.00 19.52
C ASP A 105 13.17 -5.63 19.36
N THR A 106 12.18 -4.84 18.95
CA THR A 106 10.81 -5.30 18.71
C THR A 106 10.73 -6.28 17.53
N LEU A 107 11.42 -5.99 16.42
CA LEU A 107 11.51 -6.89 15.28
C LEU A 107 12.14 -8.22 15.66
N THR A 108 13.17 -8.20 16.51
CA THR A 108 13.82 -9.42 17.00
C THR A 108 12.88 -10.24 17.87
N GLU A 109 12.15 -9.59 18.79
CA GLU A 109 11.13 -10.25 19.61
C GLU A 109 10.04 -10.88 18.72
N LEU A 110 9.45 -10.11 17.81
CA LEU A 110 8.34 -10.57 16.97
C LEU A 110 8.79 -11.69 16.00
N LEU A 111 9.96 -11.59 15.37
CA LEU A 111 10.47 -12.66 14.50
C LEU A 111 10.89 -13.92 15.28
N SER A 112 11.14 -13.83 16.58
CA SER A 112 11.37 -15.01 17.43
C SER A 112 10.10 -15.86 17.59
N LEU A 113 8.91 -15.26 17.46
CA LEU A 113 7.61 -15.93 17.53
C LEU A 113 7.29 -16.75 16.27
N VAL A 114 8.03 -16.54 15.19
CA VAL A 114 7.95 -17.34 13.98
C VAL A 114 8.78 -18.61 14.16
N SER A 115 8.14 -19.77 14.12
CA SER A 115 8.81 -21.07 14.31
C SER A 115 9.95 -21.30 13.31
N GLU A 116 11.13 -21.69 13.80
CA GLU A 116 12.30 -22.08 12.97
C GLU A 116 11.99 -23.25 12.03
N LYS A 117 11.02 -24.11 12.39
CA LYS A 117 10.58 -25.21 11.52
C LYS A 117 9.79 -24.73 10.29
N VAL A 118 9.22 -23.52 10.37
CA VAL A 118 8.43 -22.91 9.30
C VAL A 118 9.31 -21.95 8.50
N MET A 119 10.05 -21.08 9.18
CA MET A 119 11.00 -20.14 8.57
C MET A 119 12.32 -20.20 9.33
N GLY A 120 13.34 -20.79 8.71
CA GLY A 120 14.68 -20.85 9.29
C GLY A 120 15.39 -19.50 9.33
N THR A 121 16.52 -19.45 10.03
CA THR A 121 17.35 -18.25 10.23
C THR A 121 17.62 -17.42 8.96
N GLU A 122 17.99 -18.06 7.84
CA GLU A 122 18.31 -17.32 6.60
C GLU A 122 17.06 -16.65 5.99
N VAL A 123 15.90 -17.29 6.09
CA VAL A 123 14.62 -16.69 5.67
C VAL A 123 14.27 -15.48 6.54
N LYS A 124 14.52 -15.56 7.85
CA LYS A 124 14.29 -14.41 8.75
C LYS A 124 15.25 -13.25 8.46
N LYS A 125 16.49 -13.53 8.03
CA LYS A 125 17.43 -12.49 7.55
C LYS A 125 16.92 -11.84 6.26
N GLU A 126 16.40 -12.63 5.32
CA GLU A 126 15.78 -12.11 4.10
C GLU A 126 14.58 -11.21 4.41
N ILE A 127 13.70 -11.61 5.33
CA ILE A 127 12.57 -10.78 5.78
C ILE A 127 13.05 -9.46 6.39
N ARG A 128 14.05 -9.49 7.28
CA ARG A 128 14.66 -8.27 7.84
C ARG A 128 15.24 -7.36 6.76
N LEU A 129 15.88 -7.92 5.74
CA LEU A 129 16.43 -7.14 4.63
C LEU A 129 15.32 -6.48 3.81
N ALA A 130 14.24 -7.22 3.52
CA ALA A 130 13.07 -6.67 2.83
C ALA A 130 12.44 -5.52 3.62
N LEU A 131 12.29 -5.66 4.94
CA LEU A 131 11.80 -4.60 5.84
C LEU A 131 12.65 -3.32 5.74
N ARG A 132 13.98 -3.44 5.75
CA ARG A 132 14.88 -2.26 5.69
C ARG A 132 14.94 -1.56 4.34
N ASN A 133 14.37 -2.16 3.30
CA ASN A 133 14.46 -1.68 1.92
C ASN A 133 13.08 -1.44 1.27
N HIS A 134 11.97 -1.61 2.01
CA HIS A 134 10.64 -1.56 1.42
C HIS A 134 10.25 -0.16 0.90
N ASP A 135 10.83 0.91 1.45
CA ASP A 135 10.55 2.29 1.03
C ASP A 135 11.51 2.82 -0.06
N LYS A 136 12.42 1.97 -0.54
CA LYS A 136 13.45 2.35 -1.53
C LYS A 136 12.96 2.16 -2.97
N ALA A 137 13.68 2.78 -3.89
CA ALA A 137 13.56 2.51 -5.31
C ALA A 137 13.75 1.01 -5.60
N ASN A 138 13.10 0.53 -6.66
CA ASN A 138 13.27 -0.81 -7.20
C ASN A 138 14.74 -1.05 -7.54
N GLY A 139 15.34 -2.04 -6.90
CA GLY A 139 16.69 -2.52 -7.19
C GLY A 139 16.68 -3.73 -8.12
N GLU A 140 17.72 -3.86 -8.95
CA GLU A 140 17.92 -5.01 -9.84
C GLU A 140 18.11 -6.33 -9.08
N ASN A 141 18.62 -6.25 -7.84
CA ASN A 141 18.96 -7.41 -7.00
C ASN A 141 17.96 -7.63 -5.86
N ASP A 142 16.78 -6.99 -5.91
CA ASP A 142 15.76 -7.17 -4.88
C ASP A 142 15.26 -8.62 -4.88
N SER A 143 15.23 -9.25 -3.69
CA SER A 143 14.63 -10.58 -3.56
C SER A 143 13.15 -10.52 -3.90
N LEU A 144 12.59 -11.63 -4.40
CA LEU A 144 11.16 -11.71 -4.73
C LEU A 144 10.27 -11.31 -3.53
N THR A 145 10.66 -11.67 -2.31
CA THR A 145 9.98 -11.23 -1.07
C THR A 145 9.94 -9.70 -0.96
N GLN A 146 11.05 -9.01 -1.22
CA GLN A 146 11.11 -7.55 -1.22
C GLN A 146 10.28 -6.94 -2.36
N GLN A 147 10.31 -7.54 -3.56
CA GLN A 147 9.47 -7.06 -4.68
C GLN A 147 7.99 -7.12 -4.36
N ILE A 148 7.53 -8.23 -3.78
CA ILE A 148 6.14 -8.42 -3.36
C ILE A 148 5.77 -7.40 -2.27
N LEU A 149 6.63 -7.22 -1.26
CA LEU A 149 6.36 -6.26 -0.18
C LEU A 149 6.24 -4.83 -0.69
N GLN A 150 7.18 -4.37 -1.52
CA GLN A 150 7.18 -3.03 -2.08
C GLN A 150 5.95 -2.74 -2.94
N ASP A 151 5.59 -3.67 -3.84
CA ASP A 151 4.41 -3.49 -4.69
C ASP A 151 3.10 -3.55 -3.89
N ALA A 152 3.02 -4.42 -2.86
CA ALA A 152 1.86 -4.49 -1.99
C ALA A 152 1.66 -3.22 -1.15
N ASP A 153 2.76 -2.63 -0.65
CA ASP A 153 2.72 -1.38 0.11
C ASP A 153 2.23 -0.21 -0.75
N ARG A 154 2.83 -0.04 -1.95
CA ARG A 154 2.38 0.95 -2.94
C ARG A 154 0.90 0.76 -3.32
N LEU A 155 0.46 -0.48 -3.50
CA LEU A 155 -0.95 -0.78 -3.81
C LEU A 155 -1.89 -0.43 -2.66
N ALA A 156 -1.53 -0.73 -1.41
CA ALA A 156 -2.34 -0.33 -0.25
C ALA A 156 -2.46 1.19 -0.15
N ASN A 157 -1.41 1.92 -0.57
CA ASN A 157 -1.41 3.38 -0.68
C ASN A 157 -2.07 3.90 -1.98
N ALA A 158 -2.50 3.04 -2.91
CA ALA A 158 -3.32 3.44 -4.08
C ALA A 158 -4.82 3.17 -3.87
N GLN A 159 -5.20 2.36 -2.88
CA GLN A 159 -6.61 2.04 -2.60
C GLN A 159 -7.42 3.28 -2.21
N SER A 160 -8.73 3.25 -2.41
CA SER A 160 -9.64 4.39 -2.19
C SER A 160 -9.53 5.08 -0.82
N ILE A 161 -9.10 4.36 0.21
CA ILE A 161 -8.87 4.91 1.56
C ILE A 161 -7.72 5.93 1.60
N ILE A 162 -6.85 5.96 0.58
CA ILE A 162 -5.73 6.90 0.49
C ILE A 162 -6.19 8.35 0.58
N LEU A 163 -7.39 8.69 0.07
CA LEU A 163 -7.91 10.06 0.18
C LEU A 163 -8.05 10.53 1.64
N ILE A 164 -8.34 9.59 2.55
CA ILE A 164 -8.43 9.87 3.99
C ILE A 164 -7.04 9.80 4.62
N ARG A 165 -6.26 8.75 4.31
CA ARG A 165 -4.92 8.53 4.89
C ARG A 165 -3.93 9.63 4.50
N ALA A 166 -3.96 10.14 3.27
CA ALA A 166 -3.14 11.25 2.82
C ALA A 166 -3.39 12.51 3.68
N GLY A 167 -4.64 12.83 3.99
CA GLY A 167 -4.98 13.95 4.89
C GLY A 167 -4.53 13.74 6.34
N GLN A 168 -4.54 12.49 6.82
CA GLN A 168 -3.97 12.15 8.13
C GLN A 168 -2.45 12.22 8.14
N PHE A 169 -1.81 11.81 7.05
CA PHE A 169 -0.35 11.83 6.88
C PHE A 169 0.19 13.26 6.77
N THR A 170 -0.58 14.10 6.09
CA THR A 170 -0.20 15.48 5.74
C THR A 170 -1.06 16.49 6.51
N SER A 171 -1.32 16.23 7.79
CA SER A 171 -2.31 17.00 8.58
C SER A 171 -1.95 18.48 8.80
N THR A 172 -0.73 18.89 8.46
CA THR A 172 -0.22 20.26 8.64
C THR A 172 -0.19 21.08 7.34
N VAL A 173 -0.48 20.47 6.19
CA VAL A 173 -0.48 21.14 4.88
C VAL A 173 -1.93 21.34 4.40
N PRO A 174 -2.19 22.31 3.50
CA PRO A 174 -3.53 22.48 2.94
C PRO A 174 -4.00 21.26 2.14
N ALA A 175 -5.31 21.06 2.06
CA ALA A 175 -5.88 19.99 1.22
C ALA A 175 -5.52 20.17 -0.26
N VAL A 176 -5.54 21.42 -0.74
CA VAL A 176 -5.26 21.82 -2.13
C VAL A 176 -4.56 23.17 -2.12
N GLU A 177 -3.58 23.35 -3.01
CA GLU A 177 -3.05 24.67 -3.36
C GLU A 177 -3.58 25.08 -4.74
N LEU A 178 -4.50 26.05 -4.77
CA LEU A 178 -5.26 26.36 -5.99
C LEU A 178 -4.39 26.86 -7.15
N GLY A 179 -3.27 27.52 -6.85
CA GLY A 179 -2.28 27.92 -7.87
C GLY A 179 -1.57 26.74 -8.57
N HIS A 180 -1.72 25.52 -8.05
CA HIS A 180 -1.09 24.28 -8.53
C HIS A 180 -2.13 23.15 -8.65
N LEU A 181 -3.37 23.49 -9.03
CA LEU A 181 -4.44 22.51 -9.21
C LEU A 181 -4.25 21.66 -10.49
N GLY A 182 -4.75 20.42 -10.47
CA GLY A 182 -4.70 19.51 -11.62
C GLY A 182 -3.60 18.45 -11.52
N PHE A 183 -2.94 18.11 -12.62
CA PHE A 183 -1.88 17.08 -12.63
C PHE A 183 -0.45 17.65 -12.50
N ALA A 184 -0.32 18.98 -12.49
CA ALA A 184 0.96 19.64 -12.29
C ALA A 184 1.24 19.79 -10.79
N ARG A 185 2.04 18.87 -10.24
CA ARG A 185 2.52 18.95 -8.84
C ARG A 185 3.24 20.28 -8.60
N HIS A 186 3.11 20.85 -7.40
CA HIS A 186 3.90 22.04 -7.03
C HIS A 186 5.42 21.75 -7.21
N PRO A 187 6.22 22.65 -7.81
CA PRO A 187 7.64 22.39 -8.10
C PRO A 187 8.50 22.09 -6.87
N GLU A 188 8.12 22.64 -5.71
CA GLU A 188 8.77 22.38 -4.42
C GLU A 188 8.25 21.14 -3.69
N SER A 189 7.19 20.50 -4.19
CA SER A 189 6.65 19.28 -3.59
C SER A 189 7.55 18.09 -3.91
N SER A 190 7.75 17.24 -2.91
CA SER A 190 8.41 15.94 -3.03
C SER A 190 7.65 14.91 -2.21
N TYR A 191 7.97 13.62 -2.39
CA TYR A 191 7.37 12.54 -1.58
C TYR A 191 7.49 12.80 -0.07
N ARG A 192 8.61 13.34 0.41
CA ARG A 192 8.82 13.60 1.85
C ARG A 192 8.33 14.98 2.32
N ASN A 193 8.11 15.90 1.39
CA ASN A 193 7.74 17.27 1.68
C ASN A 193 6.72 17.71 0.65
N THR A 194 5.46 17.31 0.87
CA THR A 194 4.36 17.74 0.01
C THR A 194 3.86 19.10 0.44
N ARG A 195 3.45 19.93 -0.52
CA ARG A 195 2.83 21.23 -0.29
C ARG A 195 1.33 21.14 -0.01
N SER A 196 0.68 20.08 -0.51
CA SER A 196 -0.73 19.83 -0.27
C SER A 196 -1.05 18.34 -0.22
N THR A 197 -2.20 17.98 0.36
CA THR A 197 -2.72 16.60 0.27
C THR A 197 -3.00 16.21 -1.18
N HIS A 198 -3.44 17.14 -2.02
CA HIS A 198 -3.61 16.93 -3.45
C HIS A 198 -2.29 16.54 -4.15
N ASP A 199 -1.18 17.21 -3.83
CA ASP A 199 0.15 16.87 -4.35
C ASP A 199 0.67 15.51 -3.88
N ASP A 200 0.26 15.07 -2.68
CA ASP A 200 0.56 13.73 -2.17
C ASP A 200 -0.11 12.65 -3.04
N LEU A 201 -1.37 12.87 -3.41
CA LEU A 201 -2.13 11.97 -4.28
C LEU A 201 -1.57 11.92 -5.71
N ILE A 202 -1.02 13.02 -6.23
CA ILE A 202 -0.27 12.99 -7.50
C ILE A 202 0.98 12.11 -7.35
N GLY A 203 1.69 12.21 -6.21
CA GLY A 203 2.85 11.36 -5.92
C GLY A 203 2.53 9.86 -5.95
N VAL A 204 1.32 9.46 -5.53
CA VAL A 204 0.87 8.06 -5.64
C VAL A 204 0.74 7.60 -7.09
N LEU A 205 0.36 8.49 -8.02
CA LEU A 205 0.27 8.16 -9.46
C LEU A 205 1.63 7.88 -10.09
N GLU A 206 2.74 8.35 -9.49
CA GLU A 206 4.09 8.04 -9.95
C GLU A 206 4.40 6.53 -9.89
N TRP A 207 3.63 5.76 -9.11
CA TRP A 207 3.79 4.31 -8.99
C TRP A 207 3.07 3.52 -10.10
N ASP A 208 2.23 4.16 -10.91
CA ASP A 208 1.54 3.51 -12.02
C ASP A 208 2.49 3.41 -13.23
N PRO A 209 3.01 2.22 -13.59
CA PRO A 209 3.92 2.09 -14.73
C PRO A 209 3.26 2.36 -16.09
N GLU A 210 1.92 2.35 -16.15
CA GLU A 210 1.16 2.60 -17.38
C GLU A 210 0.67 4.06 -17.46
N GLY A 211 0.95 4.85 -16.42
CA GLY A 211 0.55 6.23 -16.28
C GLY A 211 1.47 7.23 -16.97
N PRO A 212 0.97 8.41 -17.37
CA PRO A 212 1.83 9.50 -17.81
C PRO A 212 2.70 10.07 -16.68
N GLU A 213 2.36 9.80 -15.41
CA GLU A 213 3.10 10.22 -14.22
C GLU A 213 4.21 9.23 -13.81
N ALA A 214 4.35 8.10 -14.52
CA ALA A 214 5.21 6.99 -14.13
C ALA A 214 6.65 7.41 -13.79
N CYS A 215 7.12 7.00 -12.61
CA CYS A 215 8.49 7.21 -12.15
C CYS A 215 9.21 5.86 -12.08
N ALA A 216 9.99 5.54 -13.12
CA ALA A 216 10.64 4.23 -13.33
C ALA A 216 11.30 3.59 -12.08
N PRO A 217 11.97 4.32 -11.16
CA PRO A 217 12.52 3.69 -9.96
C PRO A 217 11.47 3.32 -8.89
N PHE A 218 10.24 3.82 -8.92
CA PHE A 218 9.22 3.60 -7.89
C PHE A 218 7.91 2.96 -8.40
N CYS A 219 7.83 2.59 -9.68
CA CYS A 219 6.65 1.93 -10.23
C CYS A 219 6.41 0.53 -9.66
N LEU A 220 5.15 0.08 -9.70
CA LEU A 220 4.82 -1.33 -9.60
C LEU A 220 5.56 -2.13 -10.69
N ARG A 221 6.05 -3.32 -10.35
CA ARG A 221 6.83 -4.17 -11.26
C ARG A 221 6.28 -5.58 -11.46
N LEU A 222 5.52 -6.10 -10.51
CA LEU A 222 4.92 -7.42 -10.61
C LEU A 222 3.68 -7.36 -11.52
N PRO A 223 3.55 -8.24 -12.53
CA PRO A 223 2.45 -8.16 -13.50
C PRO A 223 1.05 -8.13 -12.87
N LYS A 224 0.81 -8.96 -11.83
CA LYS A 224 -0.46 -8.96 -11.11
C LYS A 224 -0.65 -7.72 -10.23
N ALA A 225 0.43 -7.13 -9.72
CA ALA A 225 0.33 -5.86 -8.98
C ALA A 225 -0.11 -4.73 -9.92
N ILE A 226 0.47 -4.67 -11.12
CA ILE A 226 0.08 -3.72 -12.17
C ILE A 226 -1.39 -3.90 -12.52
N GLU A 227 -1.82 -5.14 -12.80
CA GLU A 227 -3.22 -5.46 -13.09
C GLU A 227 -4.17 -5.03 -11.96
N PHE A 228 -3.80 -5.33 -10.71
CA PHE A 228 -4.59 -4.99 -9.52
C PHE A 228 -4.65 -3.47 -9.27
N GLY A 229 -3.58 -2.75 -9.59
CA GLY A 229 -3.45 -1.30 -9.38
C GLY A 229 -4.22 -0.45 -10.38
N ARG A 230 -4.40 -0.91 -11.64
CA ARG A 230 -5.11 -0.16 -12.69
C ARG A 230 -6.40 0.53 -12.24
N PRO A 231 -7.40 -0.16 -11.66
CA PRO A 231 -8.64 0.49 -11.23
C PRO A 231 -8.42 1.52 -10.11
N HIS A 232 -7.40 1.33 -9.26
CA HIS A 232 -7.07 2.24 -8.18
C HIS A 232 -6.45 3.55 -8.68
N PHE A 233 -5.44 3.47 -9.56
CA PHE A 233 -4.86 4.66 -10.17
C PHE A 233 -5.85 5.41 -11.06
N ALA A 234 -6.69 4.69 -11.81
CA ALA A 234 -7.77 5.30 -12.59
C ALA A 234 -8.75 6.10 -11.71
N TYR A 235 -9.10 5.55 -10.54
CA TYR A 235 -9.94 6.25 -9.56
C TYR A 235 -9.27 7.51 -9.00
N ILE A 236 -7.99 7.46 -8.64
CA ILE A 236 -7.25 8.64 -8.14
C ILE A 236 -7.22 9.74 -9.22
N ARG A 237 -6.94 9.39 -10.48
CA ARG A 237 -6.99 10.35 -11.59
C ARG A 237 -8.38 10.95 -11.79
N ASP A 238 -9.44 10.15 -11.69
CA ASP A 238 -10.82 10.65 -11.77
C ASP A 238 -11.13 11.62 -10.63
N TRP A 239 -10.71 11.29 -9.40
CA TRP A 239 -10.87 12.16 -8.25
C TRP A 239 -10.16 13.51 -8.43
N ILE A 240 -8.88 13.50 -8.85
CA ILE A 240 -8.12 14.74 -9.13
C ILE A 240 -8.84 15.59 -10.18
N ARG A 241 -9.33 14.98 -11.27
CA ARG A 241 -10.09 15.69 -12.31
C ARG A 241 -11.38 16.31 -11.78
N ARG A 242 -12.10 15.62 -10.88
CA ARG A 242 -13.32 16.15 -10.28
C ARG A 242 -13.03 17.35 -9.39
N VAL A 243 -12.01 17.25 -8.54
CA VAL A 243 -11.59 18.38 -7.70
C VAL A 243 -11.25 19.59 -8.60
N GLN A 244 -10.46 19.39 -9.65
CA GLN A 244 -10.16 20.45 -10.62
C GLN A 244 -11.42 21.02 -11.27
N SER A 245 -12.33 20.15 -11.73
CA SER A 245 -13.59 20.56 -12.35
C SER A 245 -14.50 21.37 -11.43
N ASP A 246 -14.56 21.03 -10.14
CA ASP A 246 -15.38 21.75 -9.17
C ASP A 246 -14.88 23.20 -9.02
N PHE A 247 -13.57 23.42 -8.97
CA PHE A 247 -13.00 24.77 -8.95
C PHE A 247 -13.14 25.51 -10.29
N ALA A 248 -13.04 24.81 -11.41
CA ALA A 248 -13.27 25.39 -12.74
C ALA A 248 -14.70 25.92 -12.91
N VAL A 249 -15.71 25.17 -12.43
CA VAL A 249 -17.12 25.60 -12.44
C VAL A 249 -17.33 26.88 -11.62
N LEU A 250 -16.54 27.06 -10.56
CA LEU A 250 -16.57 28.27 -9.73
C LEU A 250 -15.78 29.44 -10.33
N GLY A 251 -15.10 29.25 -11.47
CA GLY A 251 -14.21 30.26 -12.05
C GLY A 251 -12.89 30.43 -11.28
N LEU A 252 -12.48 29.42 -10.53
CA LEU A 252 -11.26 29.40 -9.70
C LEU A 252 -10.13 28.55 -10.32
N ASP A 253 -10.35 27.96 -11.50
CA ASP A 253 -9.33 27.22 -12.29
C ASP A 253 -9.39 27.65 -13.78
N PRO A 254 -8.27 28.09 -14.40
CA PRO A 254 -6.98 28.33 -13.74
C PRO A 254 -7.12 29.40 -12.66
N TRP A 255 -6.35 29.24 -11.58
CA TRP A 255 -6.37 30.18 -10.46
C TRP A 255 -6.18 31.62 -10.96
N PRO A 256 -7.01 32.59 -10.55
CA PRO A 256 -6.88 33.96 -11.01
C PRO A 256 -5.53 34.53 -10.57
N ILE A 257 -4.62 34.66 -11.54
CA ILE A 257 -3.40 35.44 -11.42
C ILE A 257 -3.75 36.81 -12.00
N GLU A 258 -4.18 37.74 -11.15
CA GLU A 258 -4.09 39.17 -11.45
C GLU A 258 -2.67 39.67 -11.22
#